data_AF-A0A7D5R360-F1
#
_entry.id   AF-A0A7D5R360-F1
#
_cell.length_a   1.000
_cell.length_b   1.000
_cell.length_c   1.000
_cell.angle_alpha   90.00
_cell.angle_beta   90.00
_cell.angle_gamma   90.00
#
_symmetry.space_group_name_H-M   'P 1'
#
loop_
_entity.id
_entity.type
_entity.pdbx_description
1 polymer ?
#
loop_
_entity_poly.entity_id
_entity_poly.type
_entity_poly.pdbx_seq_one_letter_code
_entity_poly.pdbx_strand_id
1 'polypeptide(L)'
;MDKNHQADIMKDIQKMISSESLNSISFDDAITKTYFFHKLTSSIDIPTIYLDFDLLYSGYIAANILPQFDDIRLFQPTEQTWNKLLVQILDEISKEQHIIIIDSLNGFYNIFTSEKDAGRLINSFIMLLVSIGQKTKSIVLIGSLAKFKKGEGWVLLAIGRHVIEANKMNRLVLQKQNSELYLTLLDQNNSKKSTLRLSNLDLF
;
A
#
# COMPACT_ATOMS: atom_id res chain seq x y z
N MET A 1 12.50 -27.36 6.14
CA MET A 1 11.26 -26.63 6.47
C MET A 1 11.66 -25.16 6.44
N ASP A 2 11.16 -24.26 5.58
CA ASP A 2 9.73 -23.95 5.49
C ASP A 2 9.30 -23.09 4.25
N LYS A 3 9.83 -23.35 3.04
CA LYS A 3 9.36 -22.65 1.81
C LYS A 3 7.85 -22.76 1.60
N ASN A 4 7.26 -23.90 1.99
CA ASN A 4 5.82 -24.13 1.88
C ASN A 4 5.03 -23.23 2.85
N HIS A 5 5.54 -22.99 4.07
CA HIS A 5 4.86 -22.15 5.04
C HIS A 5 4.90 -20.66 4.66
N GLN A 6 6.02 -20.16 4.12
CA GLN A 6 6.10 -18.80 3.57
C GLN A 6 5.09 -18.61 2.41
N ALA A 7 4.99 -19.60 1.52
CA ALA A 7 4.03 -19.56 0.42
C ALA A 7 2.57 -19.54 0.91
N ASP A 8 2.26 -20.27 1.99
CA ASP A 8 0.92 -20.27 2.57
C ASP A 8 0.58 -18.92 3.24
N ILE A 9 1.52 -18.32 3.96
CA ILE A 9 1.35 -16.95 4.52
C ILE A 9 1.10 -15.94 3.40
N MET A 10 1.87 -16.00 2.30
CA MET A 10 1.67 -15.09 1.15
C MET A 10 0.31 -15.27 0.50
N LYS A 11 -0.17 -16.51 0.35
CA LYS A 11 -1.52 -16.78 -0.15
C LYS A 11 -2.59 -16.19 0.76
N ASP A 12 -2.42 -16.27 2.08
CA ASP A 12 -3.35 -15.68 3.03
C ASP A 12 -3.36 -14.15 2.94
N ILE A 13 -2.19 -13.51 2.83
CA ILE A 13 -2.10 -12.05 2.61
C ILE A 13 -2.77 -11.67 1.29
N GLN A 14 -2.47 -12.39 0.21
CA GLN A 14 -3.07 -12.15 -1.11
C GLN A 14 -4.59 -12.26 -1.04
N LYS A 15 -5.12 -13.28 -0.35
CA LYS A 15 -6.55 -13.45 -0.12
C LYS A 15 -7.14 -12.29 0.69
N MET A 16 -6.44 -11.81 1.72
CA MET A 16 -6.88 -10.64 2.50
C MET A 16 -6.98 -9.40 1.61
N ILE A 17 -5.94 -9.10 0.83
CA ILE A 17 -5.94 -7.86 0.01
C ILE A 17 -6.82 -7.94 -1.23
N SER A 18 -7.10 -9.15 -1.72
CA SER A 18 -7.95 -9.36 -2.91
C SER A 18 -9.44 -9.35 -2.58
N SER A 19 -9.83 -9.33 -1.30
CA SER A 19 -11.25 -9.32 -0.93
C SER A 19 -11.94 -7.98 -1.23
N GLU A 20 -11.18 -6.91 -1.38
CA GLU A 20 -11.65 -5.57 -1.76
C GLU A 20 -10.66 -4.94 -2.75
N SER A 21 -11.17 -4.09 -3.65
CA SER A 21 -10.32 -3.36 -4.62
C SER A 21 -9.46 -2.27 -3.98
N LEU A 22 -9.82 -1.83 -2.77
CA LEU A 22 -9.12 -0.78 -2.03
C LEU A 22 -8.68 -1.30 -0.67
N ASN A 23 -7.40 -1.14 -0.36
CA ASN A 23 -6.83 -1.55 0.90
C ASN A 23 -5.94 -0.42 1.43
N SER A 24 -6.05 -0.10 2.72
CA SER A 24 -5.03 0.68 3.43
C SER A 24 -4.30 -0.22 4.39
N ILE A 25 -2.98 -0.09 4.40
CA ILE A 25 -2.09 -0.77 5.34
C ILE A 25 -1.39 0.31 6.15
N SER A 26 -1.63 0.30 7.46
CA SER A 26 -0.98 1.21 8.41
C SER A 26 0.26 0.55 8.97
N PHE A 27 1.34 1.31 9.07
CA PHE A 27 2.64 0.86 9.57
C PHE A 27 3.13 1.78 10.70
N ASP A 28 3.87 1.19 11.64
CA ASP A 28 4.51 1.93 12.73
C ASP A 28 5.82 2.60 12.30
N ASP A 29 6.52 2.06 11.30
CA ASP A 29 7.80 2.57 10.80
C ASP A 29 7.97 2.35 9.28
N ALA A 30 8.80 3.20 8.67
CA ALA A 30 8.99 3.24 7.23
C ALA A 30 9.84 2.07 6.69
N ILE A 31 10.71 1.49 7.51
CA ILE A 31 11.60 0.40 7.10
C ILE A 31 10.77 -0.88 6.95
N THR A 32 10.00 -1.23 7.97
CA THR A 32 9.10 -2.40 7.94
C THR A 32 8.11 -2.30 6.80
N LYS A 33 7.54 -1.11 6.53
CA LYS A 33 6.70 -0.83 5.36
C LYS A 33 7.38 -1.21 4.04
N THR A 34 8.61 -0.72 3.85
CA THR A 34 9.39 -0.92 2.63
C THR A 34 9.66 -2.41 2.39
N TYR A 35 10.16 -3.12 3.39
CA TYR A 35 10.41 -4.56 3.28
C TYR A 35 9.12 -5.36 3.07
N PHE A 36 8.03 -4.99 3.76
CA PHE A 36 6.75 -5.67 3.59
C PHE A 36 6.23 -5.56 2.16
N PHE A 37 6.22 -4.35 1.58
CA PHE A 37 5.80 -4.17 0.19
C PHE A 37 6.74 -4.85 -0.80
N HIS A 38 8.05 -4.80 -0.58
CA HIS A 38 9.01 -5.52 -1.40
C HIS A 38 8.74 -7.03 -1.41
N LYS A 39 8.48 -7.61 -0.23
CA LYS A 39 8.22 -9.04 -0.11
C LYS A 39 6.85 -9.44 -0.66
N LEU A 40 5.85 -8.59 -0.48
CA LEU A 40 4.51 -8.77 -1.05
C LEU A 40 4.58 -8.84 -2.58
N THR A 41 5.22 -7.85 -3.20
CA THR A 41 5.30 -7.72 -4.67
C THR A 41 6.16 -8.80 -5.32
N SER A 42 7.23 -9.24 -4.65
CA SER A 42 8.06 -10.36 -5.12
C SER A 42 7.41 -11.74 -4.98
N SER A 43 6.30 -11.84 -4.23
CA SER A 43 5.64 -13.11 -3.95
C SER A 43 4.29 -13.28 -4.67
N ILE A 44 3.80 -12.23 -5.33
CA ILE A 44 2.51 -12.25 -6.02
C ILE A 44 2.74 -12.22 -7.53
N ASP A 45 2.09 -13.14 -8.23
CA ASP A 45 2.09 -13.25 -9.70
C ASP A 45 1.03 -12.32 -10.32
N ILE A 46 1.11 -11.02 -10.00
CA ILE A 46 0.27 -9.96 -10.57
C ILE A 46 1.19 -8.77 -10.87
N PRO A 47 1.20 -8.23 -12.11
CA PRO A 47 2.00 -7.07 -12.47
C PRO A 47 1.77 -5.91 -11.50
N THR A 48 2.86 -5.34 -11.01
CA THR A 48 2.81 -4.28 -9.99
C THR A 48 3.23 -2.93 -10.56
N ILE A 49 2.39 -1.93 -10.36
CA ILE A 49 2.70 -0.52 -10.52
C ILE A 49 3.02 0.04 -9.14
N TYR A 50 4.29 0.39 -8.91
CA TYR A 50 4.77 0.89 -7.62
C TYR A 50 4.99 2.40 -7.70
N LEU A 51 4.24 3.17 -6.92
CA LEU A 51 4.33 4.63 -6.85
C LEU A 51 5.04 5.02 -5.56
N ASP A 52 6.34 5.28 -5.65
CA ASP A 52 7.19 5.67 -4.52
C ASP A 52 7.25 7.20 -4.39
N PHE A 53 6.47 7.74 -3.46
CA PHE A 53 6.38 9.15 -3.12
C PHE A 53 7.33 9.58 -1.99
N ASP A 54 7.90 8.65 -1.22
CA ASP A 54 8.86 8.98 -0.15
C ASP A 54 10.31 8.61 -0.46
N LEU A 55 10.55 8.06 -1.66
CA LEU A 55 11.85 7.73 -2.25
C LEU A 55 12.65 6.66 -1.49
N LEU A 56 12.06 6.05 -0.46
CA LEU A 56 12.75 5.07 0.37
C LEU A 56 12.94 3.75 -0.37
N TYR A 57 11.88 3.23 -0.99
CA TYR A 57 11.94 1.96 -1.72
C TYR A 57 12.86 2.07 -2.93
N SER A 58 12.68 3.11 -3.74
CA SER A 58 13.52 3.37 -4.90
C SER A 58 14.98 3.64 -4.53
N GLY A 59 15.24 4.31 -3.40
CA GLY A 59 16.58 4.44 -2.84
C GLY A 59 17.22 3.10 -2.50
N TYR A 60 16.45 2.17 -1.91
CA TYR A 60 16.94 0.83 -1.57
C TYR A 60 17.26 -0.01 -2.81
N ILE A 61 16.43 0.08 -3.86
CA ILE A 61 16.69 -0.54 -5.16
C ILE A 61 17.97 0.04 -5.79
N ALA A 62 18.09 1.36 -5.87
CA ALA A 62 19.24 2.03 -6.46
C ALA A 62 20.57 1.70 -5.72
N ALA A 63 20.50 1.50 -4.41
CA ALA A 63 21.63 1.11 -3.58
C ALA A 63 21.95 -0.39 -3.60
N ASN A 64 21.19 -1.20 -4.34
CA ASN A 64 21.26 -2.68 -4.35
C ASN A 64 21.06 -3.30 -2.94
N ILE A 65 20.33 -2.62 -2.06
CA ILE A 65 19.91 -3.18 -0.76
C ILE A 65 18.78 -4.17 -0.97
N LEU A 66 17.87 -3.85 -1.90
CA LEU A 66 16.79 -4.73 -2.35
C LEU A 66 16.95 -5.04 -3.84
N PRO A 67 16.66 -6.28 -4.29
CA PRO A 67 16.69 -6.61 -5.71
C PRO A 67 15.54 -5.94 -6.48
N GLN A 68 15.77 -5.60 -7.74
CA GLN A 68 14.69 -5.18 -8.64
C GLN A 68 14.09 -6.42 -9.33
N PHE A 69 12.77 -6.43 -9.51
CA PHE A 69 12.05 -7.48 -10.24
C PHE A 69 11.40 -6.88 -11.49
N ASP A 70 11.42 -7.63 -12.60
CA ASP A 70 10.95 -7.16 -13.91
C ASP A 70 9.44 -6.86 -13.92
N ASP A 71 8.66 -7.58 -13.12
CA ASP A 71 7.20 -7.42 -13.02
C ASP A 71 6.78 -6.22 -12.14
N ILE A 72 7.74 -5.46 -11.61
CA ILE A 72 7.52 -4.24 -10.83
C ILE A 72 7.93 -3.02 -11.64
N ARG A 73 6.93 -2.23 -12.05
CA ARG A 73 7.14 -0.94 -12.69
C ARG A 73 7.15 0.15 -11.63
N LEU A 74 8.36 0.62 -11.32
CA LEU A 74 8.63 1.59 -10.27
C LEU A 74 8.62 3.03 -10.82
N PHE A 75 7.84 3.89 -10.18
CA PHE A 75 7.76 5.32 -10.48
C PHE A 75 8.06 6.15 -9.23
N GLN A 76 8.67 7.31 -9.45
CA GLN A 76 8.91 8.34 -8.43
C GLN A 76 8.12 9.60 -8.84
N PRO A 77 6.80 9.67 -8.54
CA PRO A 77 5.97 10.74 -9.06
C PRO A 77 6.30 12.09 -8.41
N THR A 78 6.17 13.15 -9.20
CA THR A 78 6.23 14.53 -8.75
C THR A 78 4.94 15.23 -9.12
N GLU A 79 4.67 16.43 -8.59
CA GLU A 79 3.51 17.23 -8.97
C GLU A 79 3.42 17.42 -10.50
N GLN A 80 4.57 17.66 -11.14
CA GLN A 80 4.67 17.93 -12.57
C GLN A 80 4.44 16.68 -13.43
N THR A 81 4.83 15.50 -12.94
CA THR A 81 4.73 14.24 -13.69
C THR A 81 3.45 13.47 -13.40
N TRP A 82 2.78 13.76 -12.28
CA TRP A 82 1.63 13.01 -11.77
C TRP A 82 0.52 12.84 -12.80
N ASN A 83 0.05 13.92 -13.42
CA ASN A 83 -1.11 13.85 -14.32
C ASN A 83 -0.86 12.95 -15.53
N LYS A 84 0.35 13.02 -16.12
CA LYS A 84 0.73 12.17 -17.24
C LYS A 84 0.81 10.71 -16.82
N LEU A 85 1.44 10.46 -15.67
CA LEU A 85 1.57 9.11 -15.12
C LEU A 85 0.19 8.52 -14.77
N LEU A 86 -0.71 9.30 -14.17
CA LEU A 86 -2.06 8.87 -13.85
C LEU A 86 -2.80 8.40 -15.11
N VAL A 87 -2.76 9.16 -16.20
CA VAL A 87 -3.41 8.75 -17.47
C VAL A 87 -2.86 7.42 -17.98
N GLN A 88 -1.55 7.21 -17.91
CA GLN A 88 -0.92 5.94 -18.31
C GLN A 88 -1.39 4.78 -17.44
N ILE A 89 -1.39 4.96 -16.12
CA ILE A 89 -1.86 3.93 -15.17
C ILE A 89 -3.33 3.61 -15.43
N LEU A 90 -4.19 4.61 -15.61
CA LEU A 90 -5.61 4.39 -15.88
C LEU A 90 -5.85 3.59 -17.16
N ASP A 91 -5.09 3.85 -18.23
CA ASP A 91 -5.17 3.08 -19.47
C ASP A 91 -4.78 1.61 -19.25
N GLU A 92 -3.69 1.35 -18.53
CA GLU A 92 -3.19 -0.01 -18.26
C GLU A 92 -4.14 -0.82 -17.37
N ILE A 93 -4.56 -0.25 -16.22
CA ILE A 93 -5.43 -0.96 -15.28
C ILE A 93 -6.84 -1.16 -15.84
N SER A 94 -7.22 -0.42 -16.90
CA SER A 94 -8.50 -0.64 -17.60
C SER A 94 -8.49 -1.89 -18.48
N LYS A 95 -7.30 -2.41 -18.83
CA LYS A 95 -7.11 -3.54 -19.76
C LYS A 95 -6.77 -4.82 -19.04
N GLU A 96 -5.90 -4.75 -18.04
CA GLU A 96 -5.35 -5.92 -17.35
C GLU A 96 -5.29 -5.72 -15.84
N GLN A 97 -5.27 -6.84 -15.12
CA GLN A 97 -5.18 -6.84 -13.67
C GLN A 97 -3.82 -6.34 -13.21
N HIS A 98 -3.81 -5.39 -12.27
CA HIS A 98 -2.61 -4.86 -11.66
C HIS A 98 -2.74 -4.75 -10.14
N ILE A 99 -1.61 -4.78 -9.44
CA ILE A 99 -1.50 -4.21 -8.10
C ILE A 99 -0.92 -2.81 -8.23
N ILE A 100 -1.64 -1.80 -7.73
CA ILE A 100 -1.18 -0.43 -7.66
C ILE A 100 -0.80 -0.14 -6.21
N ILE A 101 0.48 0.07 -5.95
CA ILE A 101 0.97 0.44 -4.62
C ILE A 101 1.20 1.94 -4.57
N ILE A 102 0.52 2.61 -3.65
CA ILE A 102 0.75 4.02 -3.29
C ILE A 102 1.62 4.00 -2.03
N ASP A 103 2.93 4.22 -2.21
CA ASP A 103 3.89 4.20 -1.12
C ASP A 103 4.58 5.57 -0.94
N SER A 104 4.28 6.38 0.05
CA SER A 104 3.20 6.28 1.02
C SER A 104 2.15 7.37 0.79
N LEU A 105 0.98 7.24 1.39
CA LEU A 105 -0.02 8.30 1.43
C LEU A 105 0.55 9.58 2.04
N ASN A 106 1.43 9.47 3.04
CA ASN A 106 2.14 10.60 3.63
C ASN A 106 2.96 11.34 2.56
N GLY A 107 3.75 10.60 1.76
CA GLY A 107 4.51 11.17 0.63
C GLY A 107 3.61 11.74 -0.47
N PHE A 108 2.49 11.09 -0.77
CA PHE A 108 1.56 11.56 -1.80
C PHE A 108 0.95 12.92 -1.46
N TYR A 109 0.66 13.17 -0.18
CA TYR A 109 0.28 14.49 0.30
C TYR A 109 1.38 15.55 0.12
N ASN A 110 2.65 15.16 0.23
CA ASN A 110 3.77 16.10 0.15
C ASN A 110 4.00 16.66 -1.27
N ILE A 111 3.60 15.93 -2.31
CA ILE A 111 3.71 16.44 -3.69
C ILE A 111 2.61 17.45 -4.06
N PHE A 112 1.59 17.65 -3.20
CA PHE A 112 0.49 18.61 -3.40
C PHE A 112 0.41 19.62 -2.24
N THR A 113 1.54 20.07 -1.72
CA THR A 113 1.59 20.99 -0.55
C THR A 113 1.05 22.39 -0.85
N SER A 114 1.14 22.84 -2.10
CA SER A 114 0.58 24.08 -2.64
C SER A 114 -0.96 24.03 -2.77
N GLU A 115 -1.55 22.83 -2.81
CA GLU A 115 -2.96 22.64 -3.07
C GLU A 115 -3.81 22.76 -1.80
N LYS A 116 -4.63 23.81 -1.73
CA LYS A 116 -5.54 24.08 -0.60
C LYS A 116 -6.45 22.87 -0.29
N ASP A 117 -6.87 22.17 -1.34
CA ASP A 117 -7.80 21.04 -1.28
C ASP A 117 -7.11 19.68 -1.55
N ALA A 118 -5.81 19.56 -1.28
CA ALA A 118 -5.01 18.35 -1.56
C ALA A 118 -5.68 17.04 -1.12
N GLY A 119 -6.36 17.02 0.03
CA GLY A 119 -7.06 15.83 0.52
C GLY A 119 -8.23 15.39 -0.35
N ARG A 120 -9.03 16.33 -0.86
CA ARG A 120 -10.11 16.01 -1.79
C ARG A 120 -9.53 15.49 -3.10
N LEU A 121 -8.50 16.16 -3.61
CA LEU A 121 -7.85 15.81 -4.86
C LEU A 121 -7.23 14.40 -4.83
N ILE A 122 -6.42 14.11 -3.81
CA ILE A 122 -5.80 12.79 -3.59
C ILE A 122 -6.85 11.70 -3.44
N ASN A 123 -7.91 11.94 -2.64
CA ASN A 123 -9.01 10.99 -2.50
C ASN A 123 -9.69 10.72 -3.85
N SER A 124 -9.92 11.76 -4.67
CA SER A 124 -10.48 11.59 -6.01
C SER A 124 -9.58 10.76 -6.92
N PHE A 125 -8.26 10.95 -6.87
CA PHE A 125 -7.33 10.12 -7.65
C PHE A 125 -7.37 8.65 -7.23
N ILE A 126 -7.36 8.38 -5.92
CA ILE A 126 -7.46 7.02 -5.39
C ILE A 126 -8.78 6.38 -5.81
N MET A 127 -9.90 7.10 -5.68
CA MET A 127 -11.22 6.60 -6.08
C MET A 127 -11.30 6.35 -7.59
N LEU A 128 -10.64 7.18 -8.39
CA LEU A 128 -10.57 6.98 -9.83
C LEU A 128 -9.80 5.70 -10.19
N LEU A 129 -8.62 5.47 -9.57
CA LEU A 129 -7.86 4.23 -9.74
C LEU A 129 -8.69 3.01 -9.37
N VAL A 130 -9.36 3.05 -8.22
CA VAL A 130 -10.25 1.97 -7.77
C VAL A 130 -11.39 1.74 -8.76
N SER A 131 -12.07 2.81 -9.19
CA SER A 131 -13.23 2.70 -10.09
C SER A 131 -12.87 2.13 -11.45
N ILE A 132 -11.71 2.48 -12.02
CA ILE A 132 -11.28 1.95 -13.32
C ILE A 132 -10.77 0.52 -13.16
N GLY A 133 -9.95 0.26 -12.12
CA GLY A 133 -9.37 -1.05 -11.85
C GLY A 133 -10.37 -2.14 -11.45
N GLN A 134 -11.57 -1.78 -10.99
CA GLN A 134 -12.62 -2.74 -10.60
C GLN A 134 -12.96 -3.74 -11.72
N LYS A 135 -12.98 -3.30 -12.98
CA LYS A 135 -13.34 -4.18 -14.12
C LYS A 135 -12.32 -5.31 -14.34
N THR A 136 -11.05 -5.02 -14.08
CA THR A 136 -9.93 -5.96 -14.26
C THR A 136 -9.55 -6.65 -12.95
N LYS A 137 -10.30 -6.42 -11.86
CA LYS A 137 -9.98 -6.88 -10.50
C LYS A 137 -8.62 -6.39 -10.01
N SER A 138 -8.21 -5.21 -10.48
CA SER A 138 -7.00 -4.55 -9.99
C SER A 138 -7.17 -4.14 -8.53
N ILE A 139 -6.06 -4.12 -7.80
CA ILE A 139 -6.00 -3.87 -6.36
C ILE A 139 -5.22 -2.59 -6.12
N VAL A 140 -5.81 -1.64 -5.39
CA VAL A 140 -5.14 -0.44 -4.91
C VAL A 140 -4.74 -0.66 -3.46
N LEU A 141 -3.43 -0.66 -3.19
CA LEU A 141 -2.83 -0.78 -1.87
C LEU A 141 -2.22 0.56 -1.45
N ILE A 142 -2.66 1.11 -0.33
CA ILE A 142 -2.17 2.38 0.19
C ILE A 142 -1.34 2.09 1.44
N GLY A 143 -0.04 2.38 1.38
CA GLY A 143 0.83 2.38 2.56
C GLY A 143 0.76 3.70 3.29
N SER A 144 0.66 3.66 4.61
CA SER A 144 0.71 4.89 5.41
C SER A 144 1.39 4.70 6.75
N LEU A 145 2.14 5.71 7.18
CA LEU A 145 2.52 5.87 8.57
C LEU A 145 1.36 6.53 9.28
N ALA A 146 0.55 5.74 9.97
CA ALA A 146 -0.73 6.17 10.52
C ALA A 146 -0.99 5.55 11.89
N LYS A 147 -1.71 6.27 12.75
CA LYS A 147 -2.20 5.75 14.02
C LYS A 147 -3.69 6.02 14.18
N PHE A 148 -4.37 5.09 14.85
CA PHE A 148 -5.74 5.32 15.28
C PHE A 148 -5.76 6.20 16.54
N LYS A 149 -6.58 7.25 16.51
CA LYS A 149 -6.86 8.11 17.64
C LYS A 149 -8.34 8.07 17.96
N LYS A 150 -8.70 7.74 19.20
CA LYS A 150 -10.10 7.71 19.64
C LYS A 150 -10.74 9.09 19.46
N GLY A 151 -11.83 9.18 18.72
CA GLY A 151 -12.54 10.43 18.40
C GLY A 151 -12.06 11.15 17.13
N GLU A 152 -10.85 10.87 16.64
CA GLU A 152 -10.32 11.42 15.38
C GLU A 152 -10.24 10.37 14.25
N GLY A 153 -10.28 9.07 14.57
CA GLY A 153 -10.10 8.01 13.58
C GLY A 153 -8.63 7.79 13.20
N TRP A 154 -8.38 7.30 11.99
CA TRP A 154 -7.03 7.05 11.49
C TRP A 154 -6.38 8.34 10.98
N VAL A 155 -5.26 8.71 11.59
CA VAL A 155 -4.54 9.95 11.29
C VAL A 155 -3.11 9.63 10.89
N LEU A 156 -2.69 10.25 9.78
CA LEU A 156 -1.33 10.20 9.25
C LEU A 156 -0.35 10.88 10.20
N LEU A 157 0.70 10.15 10.54
CA LEU A 157 1.81 10.65 11.36
C LEU A 157 2.52 11.80 10.62
N ALA A 158 3.10 12.73 11.39
CA ALA A 158 3.75 13.97 10.97
C ALA A 158 2.85 15.04 10.32
N ILE A 159 1.87 14.66 9.48
CA ILE A 159 1.06 15.64 8.72
C ILE A 159 -0.35 15.85 9.29
N GLY A 160 -0.81 15.02 10.23
CA GLY A 160 -2.08 15.22 10.95
C GLY A 160 -3.34 15.09 10.10
N ARG A 161 -3.23 14.66 8.84
CA ARG A 161 -4.36 14.44 7.92
C ARG A 161 -5.00 13.07 8.16
N HIS A 162 -6.28 12.92 7.87
CA HIS A 162 -6.97 11.63 7.97
C HIS A 162 -6.55 10.70 6.81
N VAL A 163 -6.49 9.40 7.12
CA VAL A 163 -6.44 8.35 6.10
C VAL A 163 -7.78 8.31 5.36
N ILE A 164 -7.76 7.96 4.08
CA ILE A 164 -8.99 7.78 3.29
C ILE A 164 -9.92 6.75 3.95
N GLU A 165 -11.21 7.06 4.01
CA GLU A 165 -12.24 6.15 4.50
C GLU A 165 -13.27 5.87 3.39
N ALA A 166 -13.52 4.59 3.12
CA ALA A 166 -14.54 4.15 2.18
C ALA A 166 -15.24 2.90 2.72
N ASN A 167 -16.53 2.73 2.39
CA ASN A 167 -17.34 1.60 2.89
C ASN A 167 -16.82 0.24 2.42
N LYS A 168 -16.28 0.18 1.20
CA LYS A 168 -15.70 -1.01 0.57
C LYS A 168 -14.18 -0.89 0.52
N MET A 169 -13.58 -1.06 1.69
CA MET A 169 -12.14 -0.92 1.87
C MET A 169 -11.68 -1.81 3.01
N ASN A 170 -10.64 -2.58 2.75
CA ASN A 170 -9.95 -3.29 3.81
C ASN A 170 -9.03 -2.33 4.56
N ARG A 171 -9.03 -2.44 5.89
CA ARG A 171 -8.08 -1.76 6.76
C ARG A 171 -7.19 -2.79 7.39
N LEU A 172 -5.91 -2.76 7.05
CA LEU A 172 -4.90 -3.61 7.62
C LEU A 172 -3.93 -2.79 8.47
N VAL A 173 -3.41 -3.41 9.52
CA VAL A 173 -2.44 -2.84 10.42
C VAL A 173 -1.28 -3.81 10.52
N LEU A 174 -0.09 -3.35 10.15
CA LEU A 174 1.15 -4.11 10.34
C LEU A 174 1.86 -3.60 11.59
N GLN A 175 1.97 -4.47 12.59
CA GLN A 175 2.57 -4.13 13.89
C GLN A 175 3.66 -5.12 14.26
N LYS A 176 4.72 -4.59 14.88
CA LYS A 176 5.76 -5.40 15.51
C LYS A 176 5.44 -5.58 16.99
N GLN A 177 5.31 -6.84 17.43
CA GLN A 177 5.09 -7.20 18.83
C GLN A 177 6.09 -8.30 19.21
N ASN A 178 6.86 -8.10 20.28
CA ASN A 178 7.86 -9.07 20.76
C ASN A 178 8.82 -9.56 19.67
N SER A 179 9.32 -8.63 18.83
CA SER A 179 10.18 -8.92 17.66
C SER A 179 9.51 -9.65 16.49
N GLU A 180 8.21 -9.93 16.57
CA GLU A 180 7.45 -10.57 15.50
C GLU A 180 6.52 -9.60 14.81
N LEU A 181 6.26 -9.82 13.53
CA LEU A 181 5.35 -8.99 12.74
C LEU A 181 3.97 -9.65 12.65
N TYR A 182 2.93 -8.84 12.77
CA TYR A 182 1.54 -9.25 12.66
C TYR A 182 0.79 -8.35 11.70
N LEU A 183 0.13 -8.95 10.71
CA LEU A 183 -0.80 -8.27 9.84
C LEU A 183 -2.22 -8.51 10.35
N THR A 184 -2.86 -7.45 10.81
CA THR A 184 -4.22 -7.51 11.36
C THR A 184 -5.20 -6.86 10.40
N LEU A 185 -6.21 -7.60 9.96
CA LEU A 185 -7.38 -7.03 9.27
C LEU A 185 -8.37 -6.53 10.30
N LEU A 186 -8.86 -5.31 10.12
CA LEU A 186 -9.87 -4.68 10.96
C LEU A 186 -11.26 -4.78 10.35
N ASP A 187 -12.27 -4.77 11.21
CA ASP A 187 -13.66 -4.55 10.80
C ASP A 187 -13.98 -3.05 10.69
N GLN A 188 -15.23 -2.73 10.34
CA GLN A 188 -15.72 -1.35 10.20
C GLN A 188 -15.67 -0.55 11.51
N ASN A 189 -15.67 -1.23 12.66
CA ASN A 189 -15.57 -0.62 13.99
C ASN A 189 -14.12 -0.49 14.47
N ASN A 190 -13.13 -0.75 13.60
CA ASN A 190 -11.71 -0.83 13.91
C ASN A 190 -11.36 -1.90 14.96
N SER A 191 -12.23 -2.91 15.14
CA SER A 191 -11.94 -4.09 15.94
C SER A 191 -11.21 -5.14 15.11
N LYS A 192 -10.44 -6.01 15.78
CA LYS A 192 -9.68 -7.06 15.09
C LYS A 192 -10.64 -8.08 14.47
N LYS A 193 -10.61 -8.20 13.14
CA LYS A 193 -11.39 -9.21 12.39
C LYS A 193 -10.59 -10.50 12.21
N SER A 194 -9.33 -10.39 11.80
CA SER A 194 -8.39 -11.50 11.71
C SER A 194 -6.96 -11.00 11.91
N THR A 195 -6.06 -11.90 12.29
CA THR A 195 -4.64 -11.58 12.51
C THR A 195 -3.80 -12.71 11.94
N LEU A 196 -2.84 -12.35 11.10
CA LEU A 196 -1.83 -13.26 10.57
C LEU A 196 -0.50 -12.95 11.21
N ARG A 197 0.13 -13.96 11.80
CA ARG A 197 1.51 -13.89 12.27
C ARG A 197 2.42 -14.04 11.05
N LEU A 198 3.27 -13.05 10.83
CA LEU A 198 4.24 -13.02 9.72
C LEU A 198 5.59 -13.63 10.16
N SER A 199 5.54 -14.66 11.01
CA SER A 199 6.74 -15.40 11.42
C SER A 199 7.39 -16.01 10.19
N ASN A 200 8.72 -15.87 10.06
CA ASN A 200 9.53 -16.40 8.94
C ASN A 200 9.34 -15.67 7.60
N LEU A 201 8.66 -14.53 7.57
CA LEU A 201 8.77 -13.61 6.45
C LEU A 201 10.13 -12.92 6.59
N ASP A 202 11.10 -13.30 5.75
CA ASP A 202 12.44 -12.70 5.70
C ASP A 202 12.31 -11.23 5.25
N LEU A 203 11.89 -10.38 6.17
CA LEU A 203 11.76 -8.93 6.03
C LEU A 203 13.02 -8.23 6.54
N PHE A 204 14.01 -8.98 7.05
CA PHE A 204 15.30 -8.53 7.54
C PHE A 204 16.34 -9.64 7.37
#